data_AF-D3EGH7-F1
#
_entry.id   AF-D3EGH7-F1
#
_cell.length_a   1.000
_cell.length_b   1.000
_cell.length_c   1.000
_cell.angle_alpha   90.00
_cell.angle_beta   90.00
_cell.angle_gamma   90.00
#
_symmetry.space_group_name_H-M   'P 1'
#
loop_
_entity.id
_entity.type
_entity.pdbx_description
1 polymer ?
#
loop_
_entity_poly.entity_id
_entity_poly.type
_entity_poly.pdbx_seq_one_letter_code
_entity_poly.pdbx_strand_id
1 'polypeptide(L)'
;MIIEANLRIWKAYQKKCFYCDEDVSWRELHIDHFIPRHLDSDLKKEILSDLKLDVDFEFNSLKNLVPSHSSCNTGRKGKLVPKPINIAGTLLITENQIPKILEIKEKLDLEEKYDENIAFF
;
A
#
# COMPACT_ATOMS: atom_id res chain seq x y z
N MET A 1 12.56 -7.70 -6.79
CA MET A 1 13.09 -6.34 -6.43
C MET A 1 11.96 -5.31 -6.34
N ILE A 2 12.13 -4.13 -5.72
CA ILE A 2 11.09 -3.11 -5.37
C ILE A 2 9.95 -2.92 -6.41
N ILE A 3 10.26 -3.04 -7.71
CA ILE A 3 9.31 -2.98 -8.83
C ILE A 3 8.15 -3.99 -8.71
N GLU A 4 8.44 -5.26 -8.37
CA GLU A 4 7.39 -6.28 -8.22
C GLU A 4 6.46 -5.98 -7.04
N ALA A 5 7.00 -5.46 -5.94
CA ALA A 5 6.22 -5.10 -4.76
C ALA A 5 5.21 -3.99 -5.11
N ASN A 6 5.65 -2.97 -5.86
CA ASN A 6 4.80 -1.89 -6.33
C ASN A 6 3.72 -2.39 -7.30
N LEU A 7 4.08 -3.31 -8.20
CA LEU A 7 3.15 -3.91 -9.16
C LEU A 7 2.01 -4.68 -8.48
N ARG A 8 2.33 -5.48 -7.46
CA ARG A 8 1.35 -6.28 -6.71
C ARG A 8 0.34 -5.39 -5.98
N ILE A 9 0.81 -4.35 -5.31
CA ILE A 9 -0.05 -3.37 -4.62
C ILE A 9 -0.91 -2.63 -5.64
N TRP A 10 -0.32 -2.09 -6.71
CA TRP A 10 -1.06 -1.37 -7.74
C TRP A 10 -2.17 -2.20 -8.38
N LYS A 11 -1.88 -3.46 -8.74
CA LYS A 11 -2.87 -4.39 -9.29
C LYS A 11 -3.98 -4.75 -8.30
N ALA A 12 -3.67 -4.97 -7.02
CA ALA A 12 -4.65 -5.32 -6.00
C ALA A 12 -5.71 -4.21 -5.80
N TYR A 13 -5.29 -2.95 -5.89
CA TYR A 13 -6.14 -1.77 -5.83
C TYR A 13 -6.73 -1.39 -7.20
N GLN A 14 -6.78 -2.33 -8.15
CA GLN A 14 -7.37 -2.13 -9.48
C GLN A 14 -6.78 -0.93 -10.24
N LYS A 15 -5.49 -0.64 -10.00
CA LYS A 15 -4.75 0.46 -10.60
C LYS A 15 -5.26 1.85 -10.24
N LYS A 16 -6.07 1.97 -9.19
CA LYS A 16 -6.61 3.25 -8.71
C LYS A 16 -5.72 3.87 -7.64
N CYS A 17 -5.66 5.19 -7.64
CA CYS A 17 -5.10 5.96 -6.55
C CYS A 17 -6.00 5.84 -5.32
N PHE A 18 -5.42 5.50 -4.18
CA PHE A 18 -6.16 5.32 -2.94
C PHE A 18 -6.86 6.61 -2.47
N TYR A 19 -6.29 7.78 -2.79
CA TYR A 19 -6.76 9.07 -2.29
C TYR A 19 -7.90 9.67 -3.12
N CYS A 20 -7.78 9.67 -4.44
CA CYS A 20 -8.77 10.28 -5.34
C CYS A 20 -9.66 9.27 -6.07
N ASP A 21 -9.38 7.97 -5.97
CA ASP A 21 -10.09 6.88 -6.67
C ASP A 21 -9.97 6.87 -8.22
N GLU A 22 -9.22 7.82 -8.77
CA GLU A 22 -8.86 7.88 -10.20
C GLU A 22 -7.75 6.89 -10.54
N ASP A 23 -7.70 6.47 -11.80
CA ASP A 23 -6.64 5.59 -12.30
C ASP A 23 -5.25 6.24 -12.15
N VAL A 24 -4.29 5.46 -11.66
CA VAL A 24 -2.87 5.85 -11.59
C VAL A 24 -2.07 5.03 -12.58
N SER A 25 -1.39 5.70 -13.50
CA SER A 25 -0.50 5.03 -14.46
C SER A 25 0.78 4.54 -13.78
N TRP A 26 1.46 3.56 -14.39
CA TRP A 26 2.75 3.08 -13.86
C TRP A 26 3.80 4.20 -13.71
N ARG A 27 3.77 5.21 -14.59
CA ARG A 27 4.72 6.33 -14.57
C ARG A 27 4.50 7.29 -13.41
N GLU A 28 3.28 7.35 -12.89
CA GLU A 28 2.88 8.27 -11.80
C GLU A 28 2.68 7.54 -10.48
N LEU A 29 2.81 6.21 -10.48
CA LEU A 29 2.59 5.34 -9.35
C LEU A 29 3.64 5.58 -8.27
N HIS A 30 3.16 5.96 -7.10
CA HIS A 30 3.91 5.96 -5.85
C HIS A 30 3.22 5.01 -4.86
N ILE A 31 4.01 4.15 -4.22
CA ILE A 31 3.55 3.42 -3.04
C ILE A 31 3.81 4.29 -1.82
N ASP A 32 2.75 4.56 -1.08
CA ASP A 32 2.73 5.51 0.02
C ASP A 32 2.32 4.82 1.32
N HIS A 33 2.80 5.37 2.43
CA HIS A 33 2.41 4.96 3.77
C HIS A 33 1.27 5.84 4.23
N PHE A 34 0.05 5.32 4.30
CA PHE A 34 -1.10 6.18 4.62
C PHE A 34 -1.00 6.73 6.06
N ILE A 35 -0.45 5.96 7.00
CA ILE A 35 0.10 6.46 8.27
C ILE A 35 1.57 6.85 8.05
N PRO A 36 1.94 8.13 8.20
CA PRO A 36 3.30 8.58 7.92
C PRO A 36 4.34 7.92 8.83
N ARG A 37 5.47 7.50 8.25
CA ARG A 37 6.55 6.86 9.02
C ARG A 37 7.40 7.84 9.85
N HIS A 38 7.43 9.10 9.46
CA HIS A 38 8.28 10.12 10.07
C HIS A 38 7.64 10.80 11.30
N LEU A 39 6.45 10.34 11.72
CA LEU A 39 5.85 10.79 12.97
C LEU A 39 6.75 10.39 14.15
N ASP A 40 6.79 11.24 15.17
CA ASP A 40 7.48 10.95 16.42
C ASP A 40 6.81 9.77 17.16
N SER A 41 7.53 9.21 18.13
CA SER A 41 7.08 8.01 18.83
C SER A 41 5.80 8.21 19.65
N ASP A 42 5.55 9.41 20.15
CA ASP A 42 4.41 9.66 21.04
C ASP A 42 3.15 9.87 20.22
N LEU A 43 3.24 10.61 19.11
CA LEU A 43 2.16 10.72 18.13
C LEU A 43 1.83 9.37 17.48
N LYS A 44 2.82 8.51 17.25
CA LYS A 44 2.56 7.13 16.82
C LYS A 44 1.76 6.36 17.86
N LYS A 45 2.13 6.41 19.14
CA LYS A 45 1.39 5.73 20.21
C LYS A 45 -0.04 6.25 20.35
N GLU A 46 -0.23 7.57 20.25
CA GLU A 46 -1.55 8.20 20.27
C GLU A 46 -2.41 7.68 19.10
N ILE A 47 -1.87 7.70 17.88
CA ILE A 47 -2.56 7.16 16.71
C ILE A 47 -2.88 5.67 16.89
N LEU A 48 -1.94 4.84 17.36
CA LEU A 48 -2.21 3.42 17.57
C LEU A 48 -3.32 3.21 18.62
N SER A 49 -3.28 3.96 19.72
CA SER A 49 -4.28 3.94 20.78
C SER A 49 -5.67 4.36 20.27
N ASP A 50 -5.77 5.50 19.59
CA ASP A 50 -7.02 6.04 19.04
C ASP A 50 -7.68 5.08 18.05
N LEU A 51 -6.86 4.31 17.34
CA LEU A 51 -7.29 3.36 16.33
C LEU A 51 -7.48 1.95 16.86
N LYS A 52 -7.20 1.72 18.14
CA LYS A 52 -7.18 0.39 18.76
C LYS A 52 -6.33 -0.60 17.96
N LEU A 53 -5.25 -0.09 17.37
CA LEU A 53 -4.25 -0.89 16.70
C LEU A 53 -3.30 -1.48 17.74
N ASP A 54 -2.67 -2.59 17.35
CA ASP A 54 -1.63 -3.21 18.15
C ASP A 54 -0.48 -2.21 18.37
N VAL A 55 0.11 -2.22 19.58
CA VAL A 55 1.31 -1.45 19.90
C VAL A 55 2.49 -1.88 19.03
N ASP A 56 2.45 -3.12 18.55
CA ASP A 56 3.45 -3.71 17.65
C ASP A 56 3.08 -3.54 16.16
N PHE A 57 2.23 -2.56 15.82
CA PHE A 57 1.87 -2.27 14.43
C PHE A 57 3.12 -1.99 13.58
N GLU A 58 3.37 -2.88 12.62
CA GLU A 58 4.49 -2.73 11.68
C GLU A 58 4.15 -1.69 10.61
N PHE A 59 4.77 -0.51 10.72
CA PHE A 59 4.51 0.62 9.83
C PHE A 59 4.92 0.35 8.38
N ASN A 60 5.82 -0.58 8.08
CA ASN A 60 6.18 -0.95 6.71
C ASN A 60 5.37 -2.15 6.18
N SER A 61 4.38 -2.64 6.93
CA SER A 61 3.56 -3.77 6.50
C SER A 61 2.61 -3.38 5.35
N LEU A 62 2.14 -4.38 4.61
CA LEU A 62 1.16 -4.18 3.53
C LEU A 62 -0.12 -3.47 4.00
N LYS A 63 -0.45 -3.56 5.30
CA LYS A 63 -1.58 -2.86 5.91
C LYS A 63 -1.47 -1.34 5.83
N ASN A 64 -0.24 -0.81 5.77
CA ASN A 64 0.01 0.63 5.72
C ASN A 64 0.33 1.13 4.30
N LEU A 65 0.43 0.24 3.29
CA LEU A 65 0.88 0.58 1.95
C LEU A 65 -0.28 0.73 0.97
N VAL A 66 -0.31 1.85 0.26
CA VAL A 66 -1.35 2.18 -0.73
C VAL A 66 -0.75 2.76 -2.01
N PRO A 67 -1.36 2.54 -3.18
CA PRO A 67 -0.96 3.22 -4.40
C PRO A 67 -1.52 4.65 -4.45
N SER A 68 -0.74 5.57 -5.02
CA SER A 68 -1.12 6.97 -5.13
C SER A 68 -0.47 7.61 -6.35
N HIS A 69 -1.10 8.68 -6.89
CA HIS A 69 -0.37 9.60 -7.75
C HIS A 69 0.69 10.34 -6.94
N SER A 70 1.82 10.64 -7.56
CA SER A 70 2.87 11.50 -6.99
C SER A 70 2.34 12.84 -6.46
N SER A 71 1.39 13.46 -7.19
CA SER A 71 0.74 14.71 -6.82
C SER A 71 -0.16 14.58 -5.58
N CYS A 72 -0.95 13.51 -5.49
CA CYS A 72 -1.81 13.23 -4.34
C CYS A 72 -0.98 12.95 -3.08
N ASN A 73 0.08 12.13 -3.20
CA ASN A 73 1.01 11.87 -2.11
C ASN A 73 1.69 13.15 -1.63
N THR A 74 2.26 13.93 -2.57
CA THR A 74 2.93 15.20 -2.24
C THR A 74 1.96 16.22 -1.63
N GLY A 75 0.73 16.31 -2.15
CA GLY A 75 -0.33 17.18 -1.63
C GLY A 75 -0.70 16.85 -0.17
N ARG A 76 -0.53 15.59 0.24
CA ARG A 76 -0.72 15.15 1.62
C ARG A 76 0.32 15.75 2.57
N LYS A 77 1.56 15.98 2.10
CA LYS A 77 2.71 16.47 2.91
C LYS A 77 2.88 15.71 4.25
N GLY A 78 2.64 14.39 4.25
CA GLY A 78 2.72 13.60 5.48
C GLY A 78 1.58 13.82 6.48
N LYS A 79 0.48 14.49 6.10
CA LYS A 79 -0.75 14.55 6.92
C LYS A 79 -1.53 13.23 6.85
N LEU A 80 -2.51 13.04 7.72
CA LEU A 80 -3.40 11.88 7.64
C LEU A 80 -4.39 12.02 6.45
N VAL A 81 -4.97 10.89 6.03
CA VAL A 81 -5.78 10.75 4.80
C VAL A 81 -6.94 11.77 4.76
N PRO A 82 -7.17 12.47 3.63
CA PRO A 82 -8.28 13.41 3.47
C PRO A 82 -9.64 12.78 3.09
N LYS A 83 -9.77 11.44 3.08
CA LYS A 83 -11.06 10.77 2.83
C LYS A 83 -12.03 11.07 3.98
N PRO A 84 -13.35 11.09 3.74
CA PRO A 84 -14.36 11.19 4.81
C PRO A 84 -14.38 9.96 5.74
N ILE A 85 -13.53 8.97 5.48
CA ILE A 85 -13.40 7.74 6.25
C ILE A 85 -12.32 7.95 7.30
N ASN A 86 -12.67 7.76 8.57
CA ASN A 86 -11.68 7.76 9.65
C ASN A 86 -10.59 6.70 9.41
N ILE A 87 -9.47 6.80 10.11
CA ILE A 87 -8.34 5.91 9.87
C ILE A 87 -8.70 4.42 10.09
N ALA A 88 -9.62 4.10 11.01
CA ALA A 88 -10.09 2.73 11.23
C ALA A 88 -10.73 2.12 9.95
N GLY A 89 -11.58 2.89 9.26
CA GLY A 89 -12.11 2.45 7.97
C GLY A 89 -11.04 2.37 6.87
N THR A 90 -10.01 3.20 6.94
CA THR A 90 -8.85 3.09 6.03
C THR A 90 -8.10 1.76 6.23
N LEU A 91 -7.81 1.38 7.48
CA LEU A 91 -7.16 0.11 7.82
C LEU A 91 -7.96 -1.09 7.33
N LEU A 92 -9.28 -1.07 7.53
CA LEU A 92 -10.15 -2.14 7.03
C LEU A 92 -10.04 -2.28 5.49
N ILE A 93 -10.00 -1.15 4.76
CA ILE A 93 -9.86 -1.18 3.30
C ILE A 93 -8.51 -1.77 2.89
N THR A 94 -7.41 -1.36 3.54
CA THR A 94 -6.08 -1.85 3.19
C THR A 94 -5.90 -3.32 3.55
N GLU A 95 -6.42 -3.76 4.70
CA GLU A 95 -6.44 -5.17 5.09
C GLU A 95 -7.19 -6.06 4.09
N ASN A 96 -8.32 -5.58 3.58
CA ASN A 96 -9.10 -6.29 2.57
C ASN A 96 -8.37 -6.44 1.21
N GLN A 97 -7.30 -5.69 0.95
CA GLN A 97 -6.49 -5.89 -0.25
C GLN A 97 -5.36 -6.90 -0.07
N ILE A 98 -4.98 -7.24 1.16
CA ILE A 98 -3.84 -8.14 1.42
C ILE A 98 -3.98 -9.49 0.72
N PRO A 99 -5.12 -10.20 0.79
CA PRO A 99 -5.27 -11.48 0.09
C PRO A 99 -5.00 -11.37 -1.41
N LYS A 100 -5.46 -10.28 -2.04
CA LYS A 100 -5.22 -10.04 -3.48
C LYS A 100 -3.76 -9.74 -3.77
N ILE A 101 -3.08 -8.96 -2.92
CA ILE A 101 -1.65 -8.67 -3.06
C ILE A 101 -0.85 -9.97 -3.04
N LEU A 102 -1.18 -10.89 -2.13
CA LEU A 102 -0.54 -12.18 -1.99
C LEU A 102 -0.86 -13.11 -3.19
N GLU A 103 -2.11 -13.15 -3.64
CA GLU A 103 -2.50 -13.92 -4.83
C GLU A 103 -1.73 -13.43 -6.09
N ILE A 104 -1.61 -12.12 -6.28
CA ILE A 104 -0.84 -11.55 -7.39
C ILE A 104 0.64 -11.88 -7.25
N LYS A 105 1.16 -11.93 -6.02
CA LYS A 105 2.54 -12.37 -5.77
C LYS A 105 2.74 -13.79 -6.25
N GLU A 106 1.90 -14.72 -5.84
CA GLU A 106 2.00 -16.14 -6.22
C GLU A 106 1.96 -16.32 -7.74
N LYS A 107 1.06 -15.61 -8.43
CA LYS A 107 0.97 -15.65 -9.90
C LYS A 107 2.26 -15.17 -10.58
N LEU A 108 2.82 -14.06 -10.12
CA LEU A 108 4.09 -13.54 -10.66
C LEU A 108 5.26 -14.50 -10.40
N ASP A 109 5.30 -15.11 -9.21
CA ASP A 109 6.34 -16.07 -8.86
C ASP A 109 6.24 -17.37 -9.71
N LEU A 110 5.03 -17.74 -10.16
CA LEU A 110 4.81 -18.87 -11.08
C LEU A 110 5.22 -18.53 -12.52
N GLU A 111 4.91 -17.32 -12.99
CA GLU A 111 5.31 -16.81 -14.31
C GLU A 111 6.84 -16.77 -14.44
N GLU A 112 7.54 -16.24 -13.42
CA GLU A 112 9.01 -16.18 -13.40
C GLU A 112 9.64 -17.58 -13.50
N LYS A 113 9.14 -18.54 -12.72
CA LYS A 113 9.59 -19.94 -12.80
C LYS A 113 9.33 -20.56 -14.16
N TYR A 114 8.22 -20.24 -14.80
CA TYR A 114 7.91 -20.76 -16.14
C TYR A 114 8.91 -20.24 -17.18
N ASP A 115 9.19 -18.94 -17.15
CA ASP A 115 10.14 -18.29 -18.06
C ASP A 115 11.58 -18.81 -17.86
N GLU A 116 12.00 -19.00 -16.61
CA GLU A 116 13.28 -19.64 -16.30
C GLU A 116 13.37 -21.04 -16.92
N ASN A 117 12.32 -21.85 -16.75
CA ASN A 117 12.32 -23.21 -17.31
C ASN A 117 12.42 -23.19 -18.84
N ILE A 118 11.76 -22.26 -19.53
CA ILE A 118 11.89 -22.12 -21.00
C ILE A 118 13.29 -21.65 -21.41
N ALA A 119 13.89 -20.71 -20.67
CA ALA A 119 15.21 -20.15 -21.01
C ALA A 119 16.36 -21.17 -20.89
N PHE A 120 16.14 -22.31 -20.22
CA PHE A 120 17.09 -23.41 -20.09
C PHE A 120 16.90 -24.55 -21.12
N PHE A 121 15.96 -24.42 -22.07
CA PHE A 121 15.80 -25.30 -23.24
C PHE A 121 16.26 -24.61 -24.53
#